data_AF-A0A2E8KZH1-F1
#
_entry.id   AF-A0A2E8KZH1-F1
#
_cell.length_a   1.000
_cell.length_b   1.000
_cell.length_c   1.000
_cell.angle_alpha   90.00
_cell.angle_beta   90.00
_cell.angle_gamma   90.00
#
_symmetry.space_group_name_H-M   'P 1'
#
loop_
_entity.id
_entity.type
_entity.pdbx_description
1 polymer ?
#
loop_
_entity_poly.entity_id
_entity_poly.type
_entity_poly.pdbx_seq_one_letter_code
_entity_poly.pdbx_strand_id
1 'polypeptide(L)'
;MSIDLKVVMKNKAINQWRLFWLISIPMSIVIVIAMIGADMSTGAGVSTMIGFSVRWAVPFIFLVVAASSLQTLFPGPFPMWLLRNRKYIGICFAVAMAWQGLFIFIMSYFFREYYFADVYFFRDELEGSIGYIFLPAMVLTSFEFGRKHLSSKQWKLLHKSGIYFLWAYPFSTYWWSFSYYYGNPEPLDYVYYSFGFLAFALRIAAWGKRRQQAIQSGTPVVFKVLGSAIIAFGLFVFASGRYWREPVTAFLTTPKWSADLELWLPFWPYEPFLSLFIIGLGTMLVTKNRA
;
A
#
# COMPACT_ATOMS: atom_id res chain seq x y z
N MET A 1 -0.41 37.14 -1.51
CA MET A 1 -1.72 36.70 -0.95
C MET A 1 -1.50 35.35 -0.28
N SER A 2 -1.44 35.28 1.06
CA SER A 2 -1.25 34.00 1.77
C SER A 2 -2.57 33.22 1.75
N ILE A 3 -2.61 32.11 1.03
CA ILE A 3 -3.78 31.22 1.02
C ILE A 3 -3.91 30.59 2.42
N ASP A 4 -5.00 30.90 3.15
CA ASP A 4 -5.28 30.22 4.42
C ASP A 4 -5.71 28.78 4.14
N LEU A 5 -4.78 27.85 4.38
CA LEU A 5 -4.98 26.42 4.20
C LEU A 5 -6.20 25.90 4.99
N LYS A 6 -6.53 26.50 6.14
CA LYS A 6 -7.71 26.10 6.93
C LYS A 6 -9.01 26.40 6.20
N VAL A 7 -9.09 27.55 5.52
CA VAL A 7 -10.27 27.97 4.76
C VAL A 7 -10.43 27.07 3.54
N VAL A 8 -9.36 26.84 2.80
CA VAL A 8 -9.37 25.96 1.61
C VAL A 8 -9.81 24.55 2.00
N MET A 9 -9.21 23.96 3.04
CA MET A 9 -9.51 22.59 3.49
C MET A 9 -10.94 22.42 4.02
N LYS A 10 -11.64 23.50 4.36
CA LYS A 10 -13.07 23.47 4.75
C LYS A 10 -14.02 23.62 3.56
N ASN A 11 -13.53 23.94 2.37
CA ASN A 11 -14.38 24.09 1.19
C ASN A 11 -15.10 22.76 0.87
N LYS A 12 -16.43 22.82 0.72
CA LYS A 12 -17.26 21.65 0.43
C LYS A 12 -16.84 20.93 -0.87
N ALA A 13 -16.29 21.64 -1.86
CA ALA A 13 -15.88 21.07 -3.14
C ALA A 13 -14.81 19.98 -3.00
N ILE A 14 -13.88 20.13 -2.05
CA ILE A 14 -12.80 19.16 -1.81
C ILE A 14 -13.09 18.27 -0.60
N ASN A 15 -14.36 18.04 -0.27
CA ASN A 15 -14.75 17.19 0.85
C ASN A 15 -15.83 16.18 0.47
N GLN A 16 -15.77 15.02 1.11
CA GLN A 16 -16.76 13.97 1.02
C GLN A 16 -17.07 13.52 -0.42
N TRP A 17 -18.34 13.40 -0.77
CA TRP A 17 -18.79 12.96 -2.09
C TRP A 17 -18.35 13.89 -3.21
N ARG A 18 -18.21 15.20 -2.95
CA ARG A 18 -17.72 16.15 -3.96
C ARG A 18 -16.25 15.88 -4.29
N LEU A 19 -15.43 15.58 -3.28
CA LEU A 19 -14.05 15.14 -3.50
C LEU A 19 -14.00 13.83 -4.29
N PHE A 20 -14.86 12.87 -3.95
CA PHE A 20 -14.95 11.60 -4.67
C PHE A 20 -15.20 11.82 -6.17
N TRP A 21 -16.20 12.63 -6.53
CA TRP A 21 -16.49 12.93 -7.95
C TRP A 21 -15.39 13.74 -8.61
N LEU A 22 -14.83 14.72 -7.90
CA LEU A 22 -13.73 15.57 -8.37
C LEU A 22 -12.49 14.76 -8.76
N ILE A 23 -12.24 13.63 -8.08
CA ILE A 23 -11.12 12.73 -8.37
C ILE A 23 -11.53 11.65 -9.38
N SER A 24 -12.64 10.97 -9.14
CA SER A 24 -12.99 9.74 -9.87
C SER A 24 -13.41 10.00 -11.32
N ILE A 25 -14.06 11.14 -11.60
CA ILE A 25 -14.48 11.49 -12.96
C ILE A 25 -13.26 11.79 -13.84
N PRO A 26 -12.36 12.73 -13.50
CA PRO A 26 -11.18 12.98 -14.31
C PRO A 26 -10.28 11.76 -14.45
N MET A 27 -10.08 10.99 -13.36
CA MET A 27 -9.31 9.75 -13.40
C MET A 27 -9.90 8.75 -14.41
N SER A 28 -11.22 8.54 -14.38
CA SER A 28 -11.88 7.61 -15.32
C SER A 28 -11.82 8.13 -16.76
N ILE A 29 -11.96 9.45 -16.97
CA ILE A 29 -11.78 10.06 -18.30
C ILE A 29 -10.37 9.80 -18.82
N VAL A 30 -9.33 10.00 -18.00
CA VAL A 30 -7.94 9.75 -18.41
C VAL A 30 -7.71 8.26 -18.73
N ILE A 31 -8.28 7.35 -17.93
CA ILE A 31 -8.21 5.90 -18.22
C ILE A 31 -8.90 5.57 -19.53
N VAL A 32 -10.06 6.15 -19.83
CA VAL A 32 -10.77 5.95 -21.10
C VAL A 32 -9.97 6.50 -22.28
N ILE A 33 -9.38 7.70 -22.15
CA ILE A 33 -8.52 8.27 -23.20
C ILE A 33 -7.32 7.37 -23.47
N ALA A 34 -6.65 6.88 -22.41
CA ALA A 34 -5.54 5.94 -22.55
C ALA A 34 -5.97 4.63 -23.20
N MET A 35 -7.15 4.11 -22.83
CA MET A 35 -7.74 2.91 -23.43
C MET A 35 -8.04 3.08 -24.92
N ILE A 36 -8.53 4.24 -25.35
CA ILE A 36 -8.77 4.55 -26.78
C ILE A 36 -7.46 4.57 -27.57
N GLY A 37 -6.37 5.03 -26.95
CA GLY A 37 -5.04 5.04 -27.56
C GLY A 37 -4.29 3.70 -27.48
N ALA A 38 -4.75 2.76 -26.66
CA ALA A 38 -4.17 1.44 -26.52
C ALA A 38 -4.79 0.47 -27.54
N ASP A 39 -4.00 -0.48 -28.03
CA ASP A 39 -4.51 -1.54 -28.90
C ASP A 39 -5.22 -2.63 -28.08
N MET A 40 -6.48 -2.35 -27.73
CA MET A 40 -7.35 -3.26 -26.98
C MET A 40 -7.76 -4.52 -27.75
N SER A 41 -7.35 -4.66 -29.02
CA SER A 41 -7.53 -5.90 -29.80
C SER A 41 -6.43 -6.93 -29.54
N THR A 42 -5.43 -6.59 -28.71
CA THR A 42 -4.30 -7.47 -28.36
C THR A 42 -4.18 -7.68 -26.85
N GLY A 43 -3.64 -8.84 -26.44
CA GLY A 43 -3.32 -9.11 -25.04
C GLY A 43 -2.35 -8.08 -24.45
N ALA A 44 -1.30 -7.72 -25.18
CA ALA A 44 -0.31 -6.73 -24.73
C ALA A 44 -0.92 -5.35 -24.44
N GLY A 45 -1.85 -4.88 -25.29
CA GLY A 45 -2.56 -3.61 -25.07
C GLY A 45 -3.42 -3.65 -23.80
N VAL A 46 -4.17 -4.73 -23.58
CA VAL A 46 -4.96 -4.92 -22.36
C VAL A 46 -4.06 -5.01 -21.11
N SER A 47 -2.93 -5.72 -21.19
CA SER A 47 -1.94 -5.83 -20.11
C SER A 47 -1.40 -4.46 -19.69
N THR A 48 -1.09 -3.61 -20.66
CA THR A 48 -0.65 -2.24 -20.42
C THR A 48 -1.70 -1.44 -19.63
N MET A 49 -2.98 -1.64 -19.93
CA MET A 49 -4.08 -0.96 -19.22
C MET A 49 -4.30 -1.49 -17.79
N ILE A 50 -3.99 -2.76 -17.51
CA ILE A 50 -3.94 -3.30 -16.14
C ILE A 50 -2.91 -2.50 -15.33
N GLY A 51 -1.67 -2.41 -15.82
CA GLY A 51 -0.62 -1.64 -15.14
C GLY A 51 -0.94 -0.14 -15.01
N PHE A 52 -1.50 0.46 -16.06
CA PHE A 52 -1.88 1.86 -16.07
C PHE A 52 -2.93 2.21 -15.01
N SER A 53 -3.99 1.39 -14.88
CA SER A 53 -5.03 1.58 -13.87
C SER A 53 -4.50 1.36 -12.43
N VAL A 54 -3.58 0.41 -12.21
CA VAL A 54 -2.91 0.22 -10.91
C VAL A 54 -2.12 1.46 -10.49
N ARG A 55 -1.38 2.09 -11.42
CA ARG A 55 -0.59 3.31 -11.14
C ARG A 55 -1.47 4.47 -10.61
N TRP A 56 -2.74 4.53 -11.02
CA TRP A 56 -3.73 5.46 -10.44
C TRP A 56 -4.19 5.05 -9.03
N ALA A 57 -4.35 3.76 -8.78
CA ALA A 57 -4.80 3.24 -7.49
C ALA A 57 -3.77 3.46 -6.36
N VAL A 58 -2.49 3.26 -6.67
CA VAL A 58 -1.38 3.19 -5.68
C VAL A 58 -1.30 4.41 -4.75
N PRO A 59 -1.34 5.67 -5.24
CA PRO A 59 -1.32 6.82 -4.34
C PRO A 59 -2.45 6.84 -3.31
N PHE A 60 -3.65 6.42 -3.70
CA PHE A 60 -4.82 6.48 -2.82
C PHE A 60 -4.70 5.52 -1.65
N ILE A 61 -4.29 4.26 -1.90
CA ILE A 61 -4.13 3.29 -0.81
C ILE A 61 -3.01 3.71 0.15
N PHE A 62 -1.90 4.25 -0.37
CA PHE A 62 -0.80 4.76 0.46
C PHE A 62 -1.23 5.95 1.32
N LEU A 63 -1.99 6.90 0.77
CA LEU A 63 -2.60 7.99 1.54
C LEU A 63 -3.57 7.48 2.62
N VAL A 64 -4.43 6.51 2.30
CA VAL A 64 -5.38 5.90 3.24
C VAL A 64 -4.67 5.18 4.39
N VAL A 65 -3.52 4.57 4.11
CA VAL A 65 -2.64 3.97 5.12
C VAL A 65 -2.02 5.07 5.97
N ALA A 66 -1.42 6.10 5.38
CA ALA A 66 -0.71 7.14 6.11
C ALA A 66 -1.61 8.08 6.95
N ALA A 67 -2.89 8.24 6.57
CA ALA A 67 -3.81 9.27 7.09
C ALA A 67 -3.81 9.43 8.62
N SER A 68 -4.03 8.34 9.38
CA SER A 68 -4.07 8.42 10.85
C SER A 68 -2.72 8.73 11.48
N SER A 69 -1.64 8.26 10.85
CA SER A 69 -0.27 8.46 11.32
C SER A 69 0.19 9.89 11.12
N LEU A 70 -0.12 10.46 9.95
CA LEU A 70 0.15 11.87 9.65
C LEU A 70 -0.52 12.78 10.68
N GLN A 71 -1.79 12.55 11.00
CA GLN A 71 -2.48 13.35 12.02
C GLN A 71 -1.91 13.15 13.44
N THR A 72 -1.39 11.97 13.76
CA THR A 72 -0.77 11.69 15.07
C THR A 72 0.60 12.36 15.19
N LEU A 73 1.41 12.34 14.13
CA LEU A 73 2.78 12.86 14.12
C LEU A 73 2.80 14.38 13.92
N PHE A 74 2.01 14.87 12.96
CA PHE A 74 2.00 16.25 12.48
C PHE A 74 0.56 16.80 12.48
N PRO A 75 -0.06 17.04 13.65
CA PRO A 75 -1.44 17.54 13.70
C PRO A 75 -1.56 18.88 12.99
N GLY A 76 -2.51 19.01 12.06
CA GLY A 76 -2.69 20.23 11.28
C GLY A 76 -3.89 20.18 10.34
N PRO A 77 -4.14 21.27 9.57
CA PRO A 77 -5.30 21.37 8.68
C PRO A 77 -5.32 20.27 7.60
N PHE A 78 -4.17 19.98 6.99
CA PHE A 78 -4.07 18.99 5.91
C PHE A 78 -4.22 17.54 6.43
N PRO A 79 -3.49 17.07 7.47
CA PRO A 79 -3.69 15.71 7.97
C PRO A 79 -5.10 15.46 8.54
N MET A 80 -5.73 16.50 9.10
CA MET A 80 -7.13 16.44 9.53
C MET A 80 -8.09 16.32 8.34
N TRP A 81 -7.86 17.08 7.27
CA TRP A 81 -8.62 16.97 6.02
C TRP A 81 -8.48 15.57 5.41
N LEU A 82 -7.27 15.04 5.38
CA LEU A 82 -6.99 13.71 4.86
C LEU A 82 -7.71 12.63 5.68
N LEU A 83 -7.67 12.73 7.01
CA LEU A 83 -8.35 11.81 7.92
C LEU A 83 -9.88 11.86 7.75
N ARG A 84 -10.46 13.06 7.61
CA ARG A 84 -11.90 13.26 7.37
C ARG A 84 -12.35 12.67 6.04
N ASN A 85 -11.51 12.77 5.00
CA ASN A 85 -11.81 12.28 3.66
C ASN A 85 -11.32 10.85 3.39
N ARG A 86 -10.72 10.19 4.37
CA ARG A 86 -10.11 8.85 4.24
C ARG A 86 -11.04 7.83 3.60
N LYS A 87 -12.33 7.83 3.97
CA LYS A 87 -13.35 6.96 3.36
C LYS A 87 -13.45 7.21 1.85
N TYR A 88 -13.59 8.47 1.45
CA TYR A 88 -13.82 8.86 0.05
C TYR A 88 -12.59 8.62 -0.81
N ILE A 89 -11.40 8.88 -0.28
CA ILE A 89 -10.12 8.54 -0.94
C ILE A 89 -10.00 7.02 -1.13
N GLY A 90 -10.41 6.23 -0.12
CA GLY A 90 -10.48 4.77 -0.24
C GLY A 90 -11.50 4.28 -1.28
N ILE A 91 -12.58 5.04 -1.52
CA ILE A 91 -13.52 4.73 -2.61
C ILE A 91 -12.93 5.13 -3.96
N CYS A 92 -12.16 6.22 -4.07
CA CYS A 92 -11.41 6.52 -5.31
C CYS A 92 -10.42 5.41 -5.66
N PHE A 93 -9.71 4.86 -4.66
CA PHE A 93 -8.91 3.64 -4.81
C PHE A 93 -9.75 2.50 -5.40
N ALA A 94 -10.94 2.24 -4.84
CA ALA A 94 -11.82 1.19 -5.33
C ALA A 94 -12.25 1.39 -6.79
N VAL A 95 -12.49 2.64 -7.24
CA VAL A 95 -12.80 2.94 -8.64
C VAL A 95 -11.61 2.62 -9.56
N ALA A 96 -10.38 2.98 -9.18
CA ALA A 96 -9.20 2.64 -9.96
C ALA A 96 -9.00 1.11 -10.06
N MET A 97 -9.21 0.39 -8.95
CA MET A 97 -9.14 -1.07 -8.92
C MET A 97 -10.28 -1.74 -9.69
N ALA A 98 -11.45 -1.10 -9.83
CA ALA A 98 -12.54 -1.59 -10.66
C ALA A 98 -12.18 -1.51 -12.14
N TRP A 99 -11.51 -0.44 -12.58
CA TRP A 99 -10.94 -0.36 -13.93
C TRP A 99 -9.91 -1.46 -14.16
N GLN A 100 -9.00 -1.69 -13.20
CA GLN A 100 -8.06 -2.81 -13.28
C GLN A 100 -8.80 -4.15 -13.39
N GLY A 101 -9.82 -4.37 -12.56
CA GLY A 101 -10.60 -5.60 -12.56
C GLY A 101 -11.32 -5.84 -13.88
N LEU A 102 -11.82 -4.77 -14.52
CA LEU A 102 -12.38 -4.82 -15.87
C LEU A 102 -11.33 -5.25 -16.89
N PHE A 103 -10.12 -4.70 -16.85
CA PHE A 103 -9.05 -5.10 -17.78
C PHE A 103 -8.55 -6.53 -17.53
N ILE A 104 -8.48 -6.99 -16.28
CA ILE A 104 -8.20 -8.40 -15.94
C ILE A 104 -9.30 -9.31 -16.48
N PHE A 105 -10.57 -8.91 -16.35
CA PHE A 105 -11.69 -9.67 -16.92
C PHE A 105 -11.59 -9.74 -18.45
N ILE A 106 -11.30 -8.63 -19.13
CA ILE A 106 -11.10 -8.61 -20.59
C ILE A 106 -9.93 -9.52 -20.98
N MET A 107 -8.79 -9.43 -20.28
CA MET A 107 -7.61 -10.26 -20.50
C MET A 107 -7.92 -11.75 -20.36
N SER A 108 -8.50 -12.15 -19.22
CA SER A 108 -8.78 -13.56 -18.91
C SER A 108 -9.85 -14.18 -19.81
N TYR A 109 -10.82 -13.39 -20.27
CA TYR A 109 -11.92 -13.87 -21.12
C TYR A 109 -11.56 -13.89 -22.61
N PHE A 110 -11.00 -12.80 -23.14
CA PHE A 110 -10.76 -12.64 -24.58
C PHE A 110 -9.34 -12.99 -25.02
N PHE A 111 -8.36 -12.94 -24.12
CA PHE A 111 -6.94 -13.16 -24.43
C PHE A 111 -6.35 -14.28 -23.57
N ARG A 112 -7.12 -15.36 -23.39
CA ARG A 112 -6.79 -16.46 -22.48
C ARG A 112 -5.42 -17.09 -22.77
N GLU A 113 -5.09 -17.33 -24.03
CA GLU A 113 -3.80 -17.92 -24.42
C GLU A 113 -2.63 -17.03 -23.99
N TYR A 114 -2.71 -15.73 -24.29
CA TYR A 114 -1.74 -14.74 -23.85
C TYR A 114 -1.68 -14.62 -22.32
N TYR A 115 -2.83 -14.64 -21.65
CA TYR A 115 -2.89 -14.57 -20.19
C TYR A 115 -2.12 -15.73 -19.53
N PHE A 116 -2.36 -16.98 -19.95
CA PHE A 116 -1.68 -18.13 -19.37
C PHE A 116 -0.21 -18.25 -19.80
N ALA A 117 0.17 -17.74 -20.97
CA ALA A 117 1.55 -17.77 -21.45
C ALA A 117 2.44 -16.69 -20.82
N ASP A 118 1.94 -15.45 -20.73
CA ASP A 118 2.78 -14.27 -20.51
C ASP A 118 2.45 -13.50 -19.22
N VAL A 119 1.28 -13.72 -18.60
CA VAL A 119 0.79 -12.91 -17.46
C VAL A 119 0.57 -13.74 -16.20
N TYR A 120 0.15 -15.00 -16.36
CA TYR A 120 -0.29 -15.82 -15.25
C TYR A 120 0.87 -16.30 -14.38
N PHE A 121 0.86 -15.86 -13.13
CA PHE A 121 1.60 -16.49 -12.03
C PHE A 121 0.62 -16.85 -10.93
N PHE A 122 0.65 -18.10 -10.48
CA PHE A 122 -0.32 -18.60 -9.48
C PHE A 122 -0.29 -17.78 -8.17
N ARG A 123 0.90 -17.40 -7.70
CA ARG A 123 1.05 -16.52 -6.53
C ARG A 123 0.35 -15.18 -6.73
N ASP A 124 0.55 -14.55 -7.89
CA ASP A 124 -0.02 -13.24 -8.20
C ASP A 124 -1.55 -13.32 -8.33
N GLU A 125 -2.06 -14.44 -8.84
CA GLU A 125 -3.50 -14.74 -8.88
C GLU A 125 -4.11 -14.93 -7.48
N LEU A 126 -3.42 -15.62 -6.57
CA LEU A 126 -3.83 -15.75 -5.17
C LEU A 126 -3.86 -14.38 -4.48
N GLU A 127 -2.81 -13.59 -4.66
CA GLU A 127 -2.71 -12.23 -4.10
C GLU A 127 -3.81 -11.32 -4.63
N GLY A 128 -4.02 -11.32 -5.95
CA GLY A 128 -5.08 -10.58 -6.63
C GLY A 128 -6.47 -10.99 -6.15
N SER A 129 -6.76 -12.29 -6.12
CA SER A 129 -8.04 -12.85 -5.66
C SER A 129 -8.37 -12.43 -4.23
N ILE A 130 -7.41 -12.53 -3.30
CA ILE A 130 -7.61 -12.10 -1.90
C ILE A 130 -7.88 -10.59 -1.85
N GLY A 131 -7.15 -9.79 -2.64
CA GLY A 131 -7.39 -8.36 -2.77
C GLY A 131 -8.81 -8.04 -3.26
N TYR A 132 -9.29 -8.75 -4.28
CA TYR A 132 -10.64 -8.63 -4.84
C TYR A 132 -11.74 -9.22 -3.95
N ILE A 133 -11.42 -9.95 -2.88
CA ILE A 133 -12.38 -10.28 -1.82
C ILE A 133 -12.43 -9.16 -0.78
N PHE A 134 -11.26 -8.70 -0.30
CA PHE A 134 -11.19 -7.65 0.71
C PHE A 134 -11.81 -6.34 0.23
N LEU A 135 -11.47 -5.91 -1.00
CA LEU A 135 -11.87 -4.60 -1.49
C LEU A 135 -13.39 -4.43 -1.60
N PRO A 136 -14.16 -5.31 -2.28
CA PRO A 136 -15.62 -5.21 -2.31
C PRO A 136 -16.24 -5.33 -0.92
N ALA A 137 -15.77 -6.24 -0.07
CA ALA A 137 -16.26 -6.37 1.30
C ALA A 137 -16.06 -5.07 2.10
N MET A 138 -14.91 -4.42 1.96
CA MET A 138 -14.62 -3.12 2.57
C MET A 138 -15.46 -1.98 1.99
N VAL A 139 -15.68 -1.96 0.68
CA VAL A 139 -16.53 -0.96 0.01
C VAL A 139 -17.97 -1.10 0.50
N LEU A 140 -18.56 -2.29 0.44
CA LEU A 140 -19.92 -2.56 0.89
C LEU A 140 -20.12 -2.18 2.36
N THR A 141 -19.17 -2.54 3.22
CA THR A 141 -19.21 -2.24 4.66
C THR A 141 -18.78 -0.81 5.02
N SER A 142 -18.42 0.02 4.02
CA SER A 142 -18.23 1.47 4.20
C SER A 142 -19.56 2.23 4.15
N PHE A 143 -20.63 1.61 3.66
CA PHE A 143 -21.99 2.14 3.66
C PHE A 143 -22.81 1.56 4.80
N GLU A 144 -23.84 2.28 5.25
CA GLU A 144 -24.71 1.85 6.34
C GLU A 144 -25.35 0.47 6.06
N PHE A 145 -25.78 0.25 4.81
CA PHE A 145 -26.32 -1.02 4.34
C PHE A 145 -25.41 -2.21 4.64
N GLY A 146 -24.11 -2.13 4.38
CA GLY A 146 -23.19 -3.23 4.71
C GLY A 146 -22.74 -3.19 6.17
N ARG A 147 -22.53 -1.99 6.72
CA ARG A 147 -22.03 -1.78 8.08
C ARG A 147 -22.94 -2.40 9.14
N LYS A 148 -24.26 -2.39 8.95
CA LYS A 148 -25.23 -2.93 9.92
C LYS A 148 -25.12 -4.44 10.16
N HIS A 149 -24.51 -5.19 9.24
CA HIS A 149 -24.36 -6.65 9.35
C HIS A 149 -23.12 -7.08 10.15
N LEU A 150 -22.29 -6.14 10.62
CA LEU A 150 -21.06 -6.45 11.34
C LEU A 150 -21.05 -5.84 12.75
N SER A 151 -20.50 -6.56 13.71
CA SER A 151 -20.10 -5.94 14.97
C SER A 151 -18.96 -4.93 14.76
N SER A 152 -18.77 -4.00 15.70
CA SER A 152 -17.65 -3.05 15.66
C SER A 152 -16.28 -3.72 15.64
N LYS A 153 -16.15 -4.91 16.28
CA LYS A 153 -14.91 -5.70 16.26
C LYS A 153 -14.65 -6.31 14.89
N GLN A 154 -15.64 -6.96 14.28
CA GLN A 154 -15.52 -7.55 12.94
C GLN A 154 -15.23 -6.48 11.87
N TRP A 155 -15.94 -5.37 11.91
CA TRP A 155 -15.71 -4.27 10.97
C TRP A 155 -14.28 -3.71 11.09
N LYS A 156 -13.79 -3.53 12.33
CA LYS A 156 -12.41 -3.07 12.57
C LYS A 156 -11.38 -4.09 12.12
N LEU A 157 -11.64 -5.39 12.31
CA LEU A 157 -10.75 -6.45 11.84
C LEU A 157 -10.69 -6.49 10.31
N LEU A 158 -11.84 -6.48 9.63
CA LEU A 158 -11.96 -6.45 8.17
C LEU A 158 -11.21 -5.26 7.58
N HIS A 159 -11.51 -4.04 8.05
CA HIS A 159 -10.89 -2.84 7.51
C HIS A 159 -9.41 -2.73 7.85
N LYS A 160 -8.96 -3.25 9.00
CA LYS A 160 -7.54 -3.25 9.36
C LYS A 160 -6.74 -4.25 8.52
N SER A 161 -7.24 -5.48 8.41
CA SER A 161 -6.59 -6.54 7.61
C SER A 161 -6.58 -6.16 6.13
N GLY A 162 -7.74 -5.79 5.58
CA GLY A 162 -7.85 -5.42 4.17
C GLY A 162 -6.99 -4.23 3.77
N ILE A 163 -6.93 -3.15 4.57
CA ILE A 163 -6.02 -2.02 4.26
C ILE A 163 -4.55 -2.43 4.25
N TYR A 164 -4.12 -3.31 5.15
CA TYR A 164 -2.73 -3.76 5.16
C TYR A 164 -2.42 -4.71 4.01
N PHE A 165 -3.35 -5.61 3.68
CA PHE A 165 -3.22 -6.49 2.54
C PHE A 165 -3.15 -5.69 1.22
N LEU A 166 -4.12 -4.78 1.00
CA LEU A 166 -4.19 -3.93 -0.19
C LEU A 166 -3.02 -2.93 -0.31
N TRP A 167 -2.36 -2.60 0.79
CA TRP A 167 -1.12 -1.84 0.78
C TRP A 167 0.10 -2.73 0.48
N ALA A 168 0.15 -3.92 1.06
CA ALA A 168 1.27 -4.84 0.93
C ALA A 168 1.49 -5.25 -0.53
N TYR A 169 0.41 -5.44 -1.28
CA TYR A 169 0.47 -5.79 -2.70
C TYR A 169 1.27 -4.79 -3.55
N PRO A 170 0.83 -3.53 -3.75
CA PRO A 170 1.59 -2.58 -4.56
C PRO A 170 2.95 -2.24 -3.95
N PHE A 171 3.09 -2.23 -2.62
CA PHE A 171 4.40 -2.01 -2.00
C PHE A 171 5.39 -3.13 -2.36
N SER A 172 4.97 -4.39 -2.31
CA SER A 172 5.75 -5.55 -2.75
C SER A 172 6.09 -5.44 -4.24
N THR A 173 5.10 -5.15 -5.10
CA THR A 173 5.30 -4.99 -6.54
C THR A 173 6.39 -3.97 -6.85
N TYR A 174 6.32 -2.76 -6.27
CA TYR A 174 7.33 -1.73 -6.54
C TYR A 174 8.67 -2.00 -5.85
N TRP A 175 8.70 -2.76 -4.75
CA TRP A 175 9.96 -3.24 -4.19
C TRP A 175 10.67 -4.18 -5.17
N TRP A 176 9.93 -5.12 -5.77
CA TRP A 176 10.44 -6.05 -6.79
C TRP A 176 10.83 -5.35 -8.09
N SER A 177 10.06 -4.36 -8.54
CA SER A 177 10.46 -3.50 -9.68
C SER A 177 11.74 -2.74 -9.36
N PHE A 178 11.87 -2.20 -8.14
CA PHE A 178 13.08 -1.53 -7.69
C PHE A 178 14.27 -2.47 -7.53
N SER A 179 14.06 -3.73 -7.12
CA SER A 179 15.14 -4.64 -6.71
C SER A 179 15.56 -5.66 -7.79
N TYR A 180 14.70 -5.94 -8.79
CA TYR A 180 14.92 -7.04 -9.73
C TYR A 180 14.35 -6.86 -11.15
N TYR A 181 13.02 -6.77 -11.31
CA TYR A 181 12.33 -7.39 -12.47
C TYR A 181 12.57 -6.77 -13.87
N TYR A 182 13.11 -5.56 -13.98
CA TYR A 182 13.18 -4.84 -15.28
C TYR A 182 14.57 -4.29 -15.64
N GLY A 183 15.64 -4.79 -15.02
CA GLY A 183 16.98 -4.24 -15.25
C GLY A 183 17.19 -2.92 -14.51
N ASN A 184 16.94 -1.77 -15.14
CA ASN A 184 17.13 -0.45 -14.53
C ASN A 184 15.81 0.21 -14.08
N PRO A 185 15.70 0.49 -12.77
CA PRO A 185 14.76 1.38 -12.10
C PRO A 185 14.08 2.45 -12.94
N GLU A 186 12.78 2.37 -13.29
CA GLU A 186 12.13 3.59 -13.78
C GLU A 186 11.99 4.59 -12.63
N PRO A 187 12.05 5.91 -12.88
CA PRO A 187 11.85 6.92 -11.82
C PRO A 187 10.56 6.72 -11.02
N LEU A 188 9.49 6.24 -11.66
CA LEU A 188 8.23 5.94 -10.99
C LEU A 188 8.33 4.81 -9.97
N ASP A 189 9.18 3.80 -10.21
CA ASP A 189 9.38 2.70 -9.26
C ASP A 189 9.96 3.22 -7.95
N TYR A 190 10.94 4.12 -8.02
CA TYR A 190 11.50 4.77 -6.83
C TYR A 190 10.45 5.59 -6.09
N VAL A 191 9.62 6.33 -6.82
CA VAL A 191 8.56 7.16 -6.22
C VAL A 191 7.54 6.30 -5.49
N TYR A 192 7.00 5.27 -6.14
CA TYR A 192 5.98 4.42 -5.53
C TYR A 192 6.56 3.54 -4.42
N TYR A 193 7.75 2.97 -4.59
CA TYR A 193 8.42 2.22 -3.53
C TYR A 193 8.64 3.08 -2.29
N SER A 194 9.22 4.28 -2.47
CA SER A 194 9.47 5.22 -1.37
C SER A 194 8.18 5.70 -0.72
N PHE A 195 7.13 5.95 -1.50
CA PHE A 195 5.85 6.39 -0.96
C PHE A 195 5.15 5.29 -0.17
N GLY A 196 5.18 4.06 -0.67
CA GLY A 196 4.64 2.88 0.01
C GLY A 196 5.36 2.62 1.33
N PHE A 197 6.69 2.68 1.31
CA PHE A 197 7.52 2.60 2.52
C PHE A 197 7.17 3.70 3.52
N LEU A 198 7.15 4.96 3.08
CA LEU A 198 6.84 6.10 3.94
C LEU A 198 5.47 5.98 4.59
N ALA A 199 4.45 5.52 3.85
CA ALA A 199 3.10 5.34 4.37
C ALA A 199 3.07 4.41 5.60
N PHE A 200 3.86 3.34 5.59
CA PHE A 200 3.95 2.39 6.70
C PHE A 200 4.99 2.79 7.76
N ALA A 201 6.12 3.37 7.37
CA ALA A 201 7.10 3.93 8.30
C ALA A 201 6.48 5.00 9.20
N LEU A 202 5.58 5.84 8.67
CA LEU A 202 4.78 6.78 9.46
C LEU A 202 3.88 6.06 10.47
N ARG A 203 3.33 4.87 10.16
CA ARG A 203 2.58 4.04 11.13
C ARG A 203 3.48 3.55 12.26
N ILE A 204 4.69 3.09 11.95
CA ILE A 204 5.65 2.66 12.96
C ILE A 204 6.05 3.86 13.85
N ALA A 205 6.36 5.01 13.26
CA ALA A 205 6.71 6.22 14.00
C ALA A 205 5.54 6.72 14.87
N ALA A 206 4.31 6.73 14.36
CA ALA A 206 3.13 7.12 15.13
C ALA A 206 2.86 6.17 16.30
N TRP A 207 3.09 4.86 16.09
CA TRP A 207 3.04 3.86 17.15
C TRP A 207 4.13 4.11 18.21
N GLY A 208 5.36 4.40 17.79
CA GLY A 208 6.46 4.78 18.67
C GLY A 208 6.13 6.01 19.52
N LYS A 209 5.63 7.09 18.91
CA LYS A 209 5.20 8.31 19.64
C LYS A 209 4.16 8.00 20.72
N ARG A 210 3.15 7.18 20.40
CA ARG A 210 2.12 6.78 21.38
C ARG A 210 2.69 5.95 22.52
N ARG A 211 3.66 5.07 22.24
CA ARG A 211 4.35 4.30 23.28
C ARG A 211 5.18 5.20 24.19
N GLN A 212 5.92 6.15 23.62
CA GLN A 212 6.70 7.11 24.40
C GLN A 212 5.82 7.94 25.34
N GLN A 213 4.65 8.35 24.90
CA GLN A 213 3.68 9.07 25.74
C GLN A 213 3.15 8.23 26.91
N ALA A 214 3.21 6.90 26.81
CA ALA A 214 2.77 5.99 27.87
C ALA A 214 3.90 5.55 28.82
N ILE A 215 5.16 5.94 28.53
CA ILE A 215 6.33 5.61 29.37
C ILE A 215 6.35 6.54 30.59
N GLN A 216 6.42 5.96 31.78
CA GLN A 216 6.42 6.71 33.05
C GLN A 216 7.85 6.88 33.62
N SER A 217 8.68 5.84 33.51
CA SER A 217 9.99 5.74 34.16
C SER A 217 11.18 6.02 33.21
N GLY A 218 10.88 6.44 31.98
CA GLY A 218 11.86 6.67 30.92
C GLY A 218 12.38 5.38 30.27
N THR A 219 13.09 5.52 29.14
CA THR A 219 13.75 4.39 28.47
C THR A 219 15.25 4.37 28.81
N PRO A 220 15.82 3.22 29.24
CA PRO A 220 17.26 3.11 29.49
C PRO A 220 18.10 3.50 28.27
N VAL A 221 19.24 4.16 28.49
CA VAL A 221 20.10 4.70 27.43
C VAL A 221 20.55 3.61 26.45
N VAL A 222 20.92 2.43 26.95
CA VAL A 222 21.33 1.28 26.12
C VAL A 222 20.25 0.90 25.09
N PHE A 223 18.97 0.83 25.52
CA PHE A 223 17.87 0.51 24.60
C PHE A 223 17.56 1.64 23.61
N LYS A 224 17.77 2.90 24.00
CA LYS A 224 17.67 4.03 23.06
C LYS A 224 18.74 3.93 21.97
N VAL A 225 20.01 3.77 22.36
CA VAL A 225 21.13 3.68 21.40
C VAL A 225 20.97 2.48 20.48
N LEU A 226 20.73 1.29 21.04
CA LEU A 226 20.54 0.06 20.27
C LEU A 226 19.32 0.17 19.33
N GLY A 227 18.18 0.67 19.83
CA GLY A 227 16.98 0.83 19.04
C GLY A 227 17.17 1.84 17.91
N SER A 228 17.86 2.96 18.14
CA SER A 228 18.20 3.95 17.12
C SER A 228 19.14 3.37 16.06
N ALA A 229 20.15 2.59 16.46
CA ALA A 229 21.04 1.89 15.52
C ALA A 229 20.27 0.90 14.64
N ILE A 230 19.33 0.14 15.22
CA ILE A 230 18.47 -0.79 14.47
C ILE A 230 17.55 -0.04 13.49
N ILE A 231 16.98 1.11 13.88
CA ILE A 231 16.19 1.95 12.96
C ILE A 231 17.06 2.42 11.78
N ALA A 232 18.27 2.92 12.06
CA ALA A 232 19.20 3.36 11.02
C ALA A 232 19.58 2.22 10.07
N PHE A 233 19.83 1.02 10.61
CA PHE A 233 20.07 -0.17 9.81
C PHE A 233 18.87 -0.55 8.94
N GLY A 234 17.64 -0.48 9.46
CA GLY A 234 16.44 -0.74 8.66
C GLY A 234 16.23 0.28 7.52
N LEU A 235 16.60 1.54 7.72
CA LEU A 235 16.62 2.56 6.66
C LEU A 235 17.68 2.26 5.59
N PHE A 236 18.85 1.78 6.01
CA PHE A 236 19.89 1.30 5.09
C PHE A 236 19.39 0.10 4.27
N VAL A 237 18.74 -0.88 4.90
CA VAL A 237 18.14 -2.05 4.23
C VAL A 237 17.09 -1.63 3.19
N PHE A 238 16.24 -0.64 3.53
CA PHE A 238 15.30 -0.05 2.57
C PHE A 238 16.01 0.54 1.34
N ALA A 239 17.02 1.37 1.54
CA ALA A 239 17.70 2.07 0.44
C ALA A 239 18.59 1.15 -0.43
N SER A 240 19.07 0.04 0.13
CA SER A 240 20.06 -0.84 -0.49
C SER A 240 19.49 -2.16 -1.03
N GLY A 241 18.15 -2.28 -1.15
CA GLY A 241 17.43 -3.49 -1.61
C GLY A 241 18.10 -4.27 -2.75
N ARG A 242 18.59 -3.55 -3.77
CA ARG A 242 19.27 -4.13 -4.94
C ARG A 242 20.52 -4.94 -4.61
N TYR A 243 21.26 -4.56 -3.58
CA TYR A 243 22.57 -5.14 -3.27
C TYR A 243 22.45 -6.39 -2.40
N TRP A 244 21.42 -6.49 -1.57
CA TRP A 244 21.26 -7.61 -0.64
C TRP A 244 20.18 -8.61 -1.04
N ARG A 245 19.25 -8.24 -1.95
CA ARG A 245 18.16 -9.13 -2.39
C ARG A 245 18.67 -10.51 -2.79
N GLU A 246 19.54 -10.59 -3.80
CA GLU A 246 19.99 -11.87 -4.36
C GLU A 246 20.57 -12.85 -3.31
N PRO A 247 21.54 -12.45 -2.46
CA PRO A 247 22.02 -13.35 -1.42
C PRO A 247 20.96 -13.68 -0.36
N VAL A 248 20.04 -12.75 -0.06
CA VAL A 248 18.95 -13.00 0.91
C VAL A 248 17.90 -13.94 0.34
N THR A 249 17.46 -13.76 -0.90
CA THR A 249 16.57 -14.69 -1.61
C THR A 249 17.19 -16.07 -1.63
N ALA A 250 18.45 -16.20 -2.06
CA ALA A 250 19.15 -17.48 -2.10
C ALA A 250 19.20 -18.16 -0.73
N PHE A 251 19.48 -17.41 0.34
CA PHE A 251 19.46 -17.94 1.70
C PHE A 251 18.06 -18.37 2.16
N LEU A 252 17.05 -17.52 1.96
CA LEU A 252 15.68 -17.77 2.43
C LEU A 252 15.04 -18.94 1.68
N THR A 253 15.39 -19.17 0.41
CA THR A 253 14.84 -20.26 -0.42
C THR A 253 15.71 -21.50 -0.47
N THR A 254 16.89 -21.51 0.17
CA THR A 254 17.76 -22.70 0.25
C THR A 254 17.00 -23.93 0.78
N PRO A 255 16.18 -23.84 1.84
CA PRO A 255 15.37 -24.98 2.28
C PRO A 255 14.22 -25.24 1.30
N LYS A 256 14.06 -26.50 0.86
CA LYS A 256 13.00 -26.89 -0.08
C LYS A 256 11.60 -26.43 0.32
N TRP A 257 11.25 -26.57 1.60
CA TRP A 257 9.94 -26.13 2.10
C TRP A 257 9.71 -24.63 1.86
N SER A 258 10.76 -23.81 1.94
CA SER A 258 10.67 -22.36 1.74
C SER A 258 10.58 -21.99 0.27
N ALA A 259 11.36 -22.65 -0.60
CA ALA A 259 11.22 -22.50 -2.04
C ALA A 259 9.81 -22.90 -2.51
N ASP A 260 9.26 -23.99 -1.98
CA ASP A 260 7.90 -24.44 -2.29
C ASP A 260 6.86 -23.39 -1.85
N LEU A 261 7.06 -22.69 -0.72
CA LEU A 261 6.17 -21.61 -0.28
C LEU A 261 6.14 -20.42 -1.24
N GLU A 262 7.19 -20.13 -2.00
CA GLU A 262 7.18 -19.02 -2.98
C GLU A 262 6.09 -19.19 -4.04
N LEU A 263 5.66 -20.43 -4.30
CA LEU A 263 4.65 -20.74 -5.30
C LEU A 263 3.24 -20.38 -4.85
N TRP A 264 2.94 -20.41 -3.55
CA TRP A 264 1.56 -20.33 -3.06
C TRP A 264 1.34 -19.42 -1.84
N LEU A 265 2.39 -18.98 -1.14
CA LEU A 265 2.24 -18.11 0.03
C LEU A 265 2.42 -16.63 -0.40
N PRO A 266 1.35 -15.82 -0.32
CA PRO A 266 1.43 -14.39 -0.62
C PRO A 266 2.61 -13.72 0.07
N PHE A 267 3.37 -12.97 -0.72
CA PHE A 267 4.51 -12.17 -0.29
C PHE A 267 5.71 -12.94 0.29
N TRP A 268 5.71 -14.28 0.35
CA TRP A 268 6.86 -15.06 0.81
C TRP A 268 8.07 -14.82 -0.10
N PRO A 269 9.31 -14.65 0.43
CA PRO A 269 9.72 -14.80 1.83
C PRO A 269 9.76 -13.48 2.64
N TYR A 270 8.84 -12.58 2.33
CA TYR A 270 8.64 -11.28 3.00
C TYR A 270 9.80 -10.28 2.88
N GLU A 271 10.68 -10.47 1.91
CA GLU A 271 11.81 -9.57 1.63
C GLU A 271 11.42 -8.09 1.52
N PRO A 272 10.33 -7.71 0.80
CA PRO A 272 9.92 -6.32 0.70
C PRO A 272 9.70 -5.64 2.07
N PHE A 273 9.34 -6.42 3.09
CA PHE A 273 8.92 -5.96 4.39
C PHE A 273 10.04 -5.97 5.44
N LEU A 274 11.20 -6.57 5.15
CA LEU A 274 12.30 -6.71 6.11
C LEU A 274 12.73 -5.37 6.72
N SER A 275 12.88 -4.34 5.90
CA SER A 275 13.24 -2.99 6.36
C SER A 275 12.24 -2.45 7.41
N LEU A 276 10.94 -2.64 7.17
CA LEU A 276 9.88 -2.19 8.07
C LEU A 276 9.84 -3.03 9.35
N PHE A 277 10.10 -4.33 9.29
CA PHE A 277 10.22 -5.18 10.49
C PHE A 277 11.39 -4.74 11.37
N ILE A 278 12.55 -4.48 10.77
CA ILE A 278 13.74 -3.99 11.47
C ILE A 278 13.44 -2.64 12.14
N ILE A 279 12.84 -1.68 11.42
CA ILE A 279 12.45 -0.38 11.98
C ILE A 279 11.43 -0.53 13.11
N GLY A 280 10.48 -1.45 12.97
CA GLY A 280 9.51 -1.80 14.01
C GLY A 280 10.18 -2.30 15.29
N LEU A 281 11.14 -3.23 15.17
CA LEU A 281 11.92 -3.75 16.29
C LEU A 281 12.74 -2.64 16.96
N GLY A 282 13.45 -1.82 16.18
CA GLY A 282 14.20 -0.70 16.71
C GLY A 282 13.30 0.31 17.45
N THR A 283 12.12 0.61 16.90
CA THR A 283 11.12 1.47 17.55
C THR A 283 10.61 0.86 18.85
N MET A 284 10.43 -0.46 18.92
CA MET A 284 10.05 -1.14 20.15
C MET A 284 11.08 -0.95 21.26
N LEU A 285 12.38 -1.01 20.91
CA LEU A 285 13.48 -0.83 21.86
C LEU A 285 13.62 0.62 22.34
N VAL A 286 13.56 1.60 21.42
CA VAL A 286 13.60 3.04 21.77
C VAL A 286 12.43 3.44 22.68
N THR A 287 11.36 2.65 22.69
CA THR A 287 10.14 2.90 23.48
C THR A 287 9.91 1.84 24.56
N LYS A 288 10.99 1.22 25.05
CA LYS A 288 10.93 0.27 26.15
C LYS A 288 10.80 1.03 27.47
N ASN A 289 9.79 0.68 28.28
CA ASN A 289 9.62 1.23 29.61
C ASN A 289 10.69 0.64 30.54
N ARG A 290 11.27 1.45 31.43
CA ARG A 290 12.12 0.92 32.51
C ARG A 290 11.20 0.15 33.46
N ALA A 291 11.47 -1.14 33.61
CA ALA A 291 10.77 -1.99 34.58
C ALA A 291 10.97 -1.44 36.00
#